data_AF-A0A821PUW1-F1
#
_entry.id   AF-A0A821PUW1-F1
#
_cell.length_a   1.000
_cell.length_b   1.000
_cell.length_c   1.000
_cell.angle_alpha   90.00
_cell.angle_beta   90.00
_cell.angle_gamma   90.00
#
_symmetry.space_group_name_H-M   'P 1'
#
loop_
_entity.id
_entity.type
_entity.pdbx_description
1 polymer ?
#
loop_
_entity_poly.entity_id
_entity_poly.type
_entity_poly.pdbx_seq_one_letter_code
_entity_poly.pdbx_strand_id
1 'polypeptide(L)' 'KRASYDSRHFGCIARGLITGRALYVIWPLKRFGAKLTLFNDDGDEDND' A
#
# COMPACT_ATOMS: atom_id res chain seq x y z
N LYS A 1 -1.23 -11.70 -19.29
CA LYS A 1 -0.05 -11.02 -19.90
C LYS A 1 0.31 -9.82 -19.03
N ARG A 2 1.56 -9.69 -18.57
CA ARG A 2 2.03 -8.49 -17.86
C ARG A 2 2.53 -7.47 -18.90
N ALA A 3 1.88 -6.32 -18.99
CA ALA A 3 2.28 -5.22 -19.88
C ALA A 3 3.27 -4.31 -19.15
N SER A 4 4.53 -4.74 -19.08
CA SER A 4 5.61 -3.95 -18.49
C SER A 4 6.59 -3.54 -19.57
N TYR A 5 6.78 -2.23 -19.73
CA TYR A 5 7.78 -1.64 -20.60
C TYR A 5 8.96 -1.20 -19.73
N ASP A 6 10.02 -2.01 -19.72
CA ASP A 6 11.17 -1.87 -18.83
C ASP A 6 12.49 -1.97 -19.61
N SER A 7 13.62 -1.98 -18.89
CA SER A 7 14.97 -2.02 -19.45
C SER A 7 15.26 -3.19 -20.40
N ARG A 8 14.43 -4.24 -20.46
CA ARG A 8 14.54 -5.28 -21.50
C ARG A 8 14.24 -4.75 -22.90
N HIS A 9 13.51 -3.63 -23.00
CA HIS A 9 13.11 -3.02 -24.27
C HIS A 9 14.04 -1.88 -24.69
N PHE A 10 14.53 -1.08 -23.73
CA PHE A 10 15.30 0.14 -24.01
C PHE A 10 16.71 0.18 -23.39
N GLY A 11 17.11 -0.85 -22.63
CA GLY A 11 18.42 -0.91 -21.99
C GLY A 11 18.52 -0.13 -20.67
N CYS A 12 19.74 0.23 -20.29
CA CYS A 12 20.02 0.93 -19.03
C CYS A 12 19.63 2.41 -19.09
N ILE A 13 19.22 2.97 -17.95
CA ILE A 13 18.84 4.39 -17.83
C ILE A 13 20.02 5.18 -17.26
N ALA A 14 20.30 6.36 -17.82
CA ALA A 14 21.32 7.27 -17.32
C ALA A 14 20.99 7.75 -15.90
N ARG A 15 22.00 7.81 -15.02
CA ARG A 15 21.81 8.19 -13.61
C ARG A 15 21.16 9.56 -13.41
N GLY A 16 21.41 10.52 -14.30
CA GLY A 16 20.80 11.86 -14.24
C GLY A 16 19.29 11.88 -14.45
N LEU A 17 18.68 10.80 -14.95
CA LEU A 17 17.23 10.68 -15.13
C LEU A 17 16.52 10.13 -13.89
N ILE A 18 17.25 9.75 -12.84
CA ILE A 18 16.67 9.21 -11.61
C ILE A 18 16.23 10.38 -10.72
N THR A 19 14.91 10.60 -10.60
CA THR A 19 14.35 11.67 -9.76
C THR A 19 14.35 11.32 -8.27
N GLY A 20 14.21 10.05 -7.90
CA GLY A 20 14.10 9.63 -6.51
C GLY A 20 13.65 8.18 -6.32
N ARG A 21 13.29 7.82 -5.09
CA ARG A 21 12.82 6.47 -4.71
C ARG A 21 11.40 6.55 -4.16
N ALA A 22 10.49 5.74 -4.70
CA ALA A 22 9.17 5.55 -4.09
C ALA A 22 9.32 4.74 -2.79
N LEU A 23 8.78 5.26 -1.68
CA LEU A 23 8.89 4.63 -0.36
C LEU A 23 7.67 3.76 -0.04
N TYR A 24 6.47 4.28 -0.25
CA TYR A 24 5.21 3.58 -0.01
C TYR A 24 4.08 4.19 -0.85
N VAL A 25 3.06 3.39 -1.13
CA VAL A 25 1.84 3.84 -1.82
C VAL A 25 0.73 3.94 -0.78
N ILE A 26 0.28 5.17 -0.52
CA ILE A 26 -0.76 5.47 0.48
C ILE A 26 -2.18 5.16 -0.05
N TRP A 27 -2.35 5.09 -1.37
CA TRP A 27 -3.64 5.06 -2.02
C TRP A 27 -4.10 3.65 -2.43
N PRO A 28 -5.41 3.30 -2.35
CA PRO A 28 -6.51 4.13 -1.87
C PRO A 28 -6.56 4.24 -0.35
N LEU A 29 -6.85 5.47 0.13
CA LEU A 29 -7.04 5.80 1.54
C LEU A 29 -8.15 4.98 2.22
N LYS A 30 -9.00 4.27 1.44
CA LYS A 30 -10.03 3.34 1.95
C LYS A 30 -9.49 2.24 2.87
N ARG A 31 -8.18 1.93 2.82
CA ARG A 31 -7.56 0.93 3.71
C ARG A 31 -6.87 1.52 4.95
N PHE A 32 -6.69 2.83 5.01
CA PHE A 32 -6.14 3.51 6.18
C PHE A 32 -7.31 3.94 7.08
N GLY A 33 -7.65 3.09 8.07
CA GLY A 33 -8.70 3.39 9.07
C GLY A 33 -9.69 2.25 9.36
N ALA A 34 -9.73 1.18 8.56
CA ALA A 34 -10.72 0.10 8.72
C ALA A 34 -10.40 -0.93 9.84
N LYS A 35 -9.42 -0.66 10.71
CA LYS A 35 -8.99 -1.58 11.78
C LYS A 35 -8.88 -0.87 13.13
N LEU A 36 -9.91 -0.11 13.51
CA LEU A 36 -10.02 0.51 14.84
C LEU A 36 -11.35 0.23 15.54
N THR A 37 -12.31 -0.45 14.88
CA THR A 37 -13.63 -0.77 15.48
C THR A 37 -13.77 -2.22 15.94
N LEU A 38 -12.72 -3.04 15.88
CA LEU A 38 -12.74 -4.43 16.36
C LEU A 38 -12.24 -4.61 17.81
N PHE A 39 -11.85 -3.52 18.47
CA PHE A 39 -11.33 -3.55 19.85
C PHE A 39 -12.16 -2.69 20.82
N ASN A 40 -13.26 -2.11 20.37
CA ASN A 40 -14.21 -1.41 21.24
C ASN A 40 -15.57 -2.10 21.12
N ASP A 41 -15.72 -3.21 21.84
CA ASP A 41 -16.99 -3.63 22.41
C ASP A 41 -16.65 -4.30 23.74
N ASP A 42 -16.33 -3.46 24.72
CA ASP A 42 -16.27 -3.83 26.12
C ASP A 42 -17.71 -3.96 26.64
N GLY A 43 -18.03 -5.09 27.27
CA GLY A 43 -19.00 -5.11 28.37
C GLY A 43 -20.36 -5.77 28.12
N ASP A 44 -20.50 -6.92 28.80
CA ASP A 44 -21.65 -7.34 29.60
C ASP A 44 -22.87 -7.98 28.92
N GLU A 45 -23.04 -9.30 29.12
CA GLU A 45 -24.25 -9.87 29.73
C GLU A 45 -24.00 -11.33 30.17
N ASP A 46 -23.61 -11.50 31.43
CA ASP A 46 -23.76 -12.77 32.16
C ASP A 46 -25.24 -12.91 32.57
N ASN A 47 -25.90 -14.00 32.17
CA ASN A 47 -27.12 -14.50 32.82
C ASN A 47 -27.14 -16.03 32.77
N ASP A 48 -26.89 -16.64 33.93
CA ASP A 48 -27.17 -18.05 34.26
C ASP A 48 -28.67 -18.28 34.52
#